data_AF-A0A1Y1Y5F3-F1
#
_entry.id   AF-A0A1Y1Y5F3-F1
#
_cell.length_a   1.000
_cell.length_b   1.000
_cell.length_c   1.000
_cell.angle_alpha   90.00
_cell.angle_beta   90.00
_cell.angle_gamma   90.00
#
_symmetry.space_group_name_H-M   'P 1'
#
loop_
_entity.id
_entity.type
_entity.pdbx_description
1 polymer ?
#
loop_
_entity_poly.entity_id
_entity_poly.type
_entity_poly.pdbx_seq_one_letter_code
_entity_poly.pdbx_strand_id
1 'polypeptide(L)'
;MQSKCHCLHHRKACGSGRRMFVAAIITASKYLEDRSLPNTRWARITGLCVQEINSNERIFLELLNYRLYMTPSLFTWWMMLLFGSIDGDTISLSNQEPRHVAKEPSRPKAHTRFSPYQNARVRTVV
;
A
#
# COMPACT_ATOMS: atom_id res chain seq x y z
N MET A 1 -6.59 8.09 31.54
CA MET A 1 -7.36 9.28 31.13
C MET A 1 -6.79 9.82 29.84
N GLN A 2 -7.59 9.73 28.77
CA GLN A 2 -7.48 10.30 27.42
C GLN A 2 -6.18 11.04 27.06
N SER A 3 -5.26 10.33 26.40
CA SER A 3 -4.28 10.96 25.51
C SER A 3 -5.07 11.59 24.35
N LYS A 4 -5.35 12.89 24.45
CA LYS A 4 -5.98 13.68 23.39
C LYS A 4 -5.11 13.60 22.13
N CYS A 5 -5.51 12.76 21.17
CA CYS A 5 -5.01 12.85 19.81
C CYS A 5 -5.52 14.16 19.20
N HIS A 6 -4.70 15.21 19.24
CA HIS A 6 -4.91 16.44 18.48
C HIS A 6 -4.81 16.16 16.98
N CYS A 7 -5.85 15.58 16.38
CA CYS A 7 -6.02 15.51 14.93
C CYS A 7 -7.48 15.84 14.53
N LEU A 8 -8.07 16.86 15.17
CA LEU A 8 -9.31 17.50 14.71
C LEU A 8 -8.96 18.76 13.91
N HIS A 9 -8.59 18.59 12.64
CA HIS A 9 -8.89 19.52 11.54
C HIS A 9 -8.37 18.87 10.25
N HIS A 10 -9.24 18.31 9.41
CA HIS A 10 -10.06 19.02 8.41
C HIS A 10 -9.55 18.67 7.01
N ARG A 11 -10.07 17.56 6.46
CA ARG A 11 -10.43 17.43 5.04
C ARG A 11 -9.36 17.73 3.97
N LYS A 12 -8.05 17.63 4.29
CA LYS A 12 -6.94 17.65 3.32
C LYS A 12 -5.76 16.77 3.78
N ALA A 13 -6.01 15.49 4.04
CA ALA A 13 -4.94 14.52 4.30
C ALA A 13 -4.24 14.03 3.01
N CYS A 14 -4.24 14.85 1.96
CA CYS A 14 -3.40 14.62 0.79
C CYS A 14 -2.09 15.37 1.01
N GLY A 15 -0.99 14.65 1.27
CA GLY A 15 0.33 15.22 1.01
C GLY A 15 1.31 15.27 2.18
N SER A 16 1.53 14.16 2.89
CA SER A 16 2.88 13.94 3.41
C SER A 16 3.38 12.60 2.91
N GLY A 17 4.42 12.64 2.06
CA GLY A 17 5.04 11.42 1.51
C GLY A 17 5.44 10.43 2.59
N ARG A 18 5.80 10.93 3.79
CA ARG A 18 6.08 10.12 4.98
C ARG A 18 4.90 9.24 5.41
N ARG A 19 3.66 9.76 5.41
CA ARG A 19 2.47 9.00 5.85
C ARG A 19 2.05 7.97 4.81
N MET A 20 2.16 8.30 3.53
CA MET A 20 1.90 7.34 2.45
C MET A 20 2.97 6.25 2.39
N PHE A 21 4.23 6.58 2.68
CA PHE A 21 5.30 5.61 2.80
C PHE A 21 5.05 4.62 3.95
N VAL A 22 4.63 5.11 5.12
CA VAL A 22 4.24 4.25 6.24
C VAL A 22 3.05 3.37 5.87
N ALA A 23 2.02 3.91 5.19
CA ALA A 23 0.89 3.12 4.72
C ALA A 23 1.31 2.03 3.74
N ALA A 24 2.24 2.31 2.83
CA ALA A 24 2.80 1.33 1.91
C ALA A 24 3.50 0.18 2.64
N ILE A 25 4.33 0.49 3.65
CA ILE A 25 5.01 -0.53 4.47
C ILE A 25 4.01 -1.41 5.20
N ILE A 26 3.03 -0.82 5.88
CA ILE A 26 2.01 -1.56 6.64
C ILE A 26 1.26 -2.51 5.71
N THR A 27 0.86 -2.01 4.54
CA THR A 27 0.10 -2.78 3.56
C THR A 27 0.94 -3.93 3.00
N ALA A 28 2.23 -3.71 2.72
CA ALA A 28 3.15 -4.74 2.26
C ALA A 28 3.37 -5.84 3.31
N SER A 29 3.62 -5.46 4.58
CA SER A 29 3.76 -6.44 5.68
C SER A 29 2.51 -7.28 5.85
N LYS A 30 1.33 -6.67 5.76
CA LYS A 30 0.05 -7.39 5.82
C LYS A 30 -0.19 -8.34 4.65
N TYR A 31 0.39 -8.05 3.49
CA TYR A 31 0.25 -8.87 2.30
C TYR A 31 1.21 -10.08 2.30
N LEU A 32 2.42 -9.92 2.84
CA LEU A 32 3.45 -10.97 2.83
C LEU A 32 3.40 -11.90 4.05
N GLU A 33 2.99 -11.39 5.20
CA GLU A 33 3.05 -12.14 6.46
C GLU A 33 1.68 -12.70 6.86
N ASP A 34 1.59 -14.02 7.08
CA ASP A 34 0.36 -14.67 7.59
C ASP A 34 -0.03 -14.15 8.99
N ARG A 35 0.95 -13.65 9.76
CA ARG A 35 0.76 -13.06 11.10
C ARG A 35 1.20 -11.61 11.13
N SER A 36 0.51 -10.78 10.38
CA SER A 36 0.77 -9.35 10.36
C SER A 36 0.46 -8.65 11.70
N LEU A 37 1.22 -7.59 11.98
CA LEU A 37 1.03 -6.80 13.20
C LEU A 37 -0.30 -6.01 13.14
N PRO A 38 -1.06 -5.96 14.25
CA PRO A 38 -2.30 -5.20 14.28
C PRO A 38 -2.01 -3.69 14.19
N ASN A 39 -2.98 -2.92 13.68
CA ASN A 39 -2.84 -1.46 13.53
C ASN A 39 -2.61 -0.73 14.86
N THR A 40 -2.99 -1.33 15.99
CA THR A 40 -2.67 -0.84 17.34
C THR A 40 -1.17 -0.91 17.65
N ARG A 41 -0.47 -1.94 17.16
CA ARG A 41 0.98 -2.05 17.31
C ARG A 41 1.71 -1.11 16.36
N TRP A 42 1.25 -1.01 15.11
CA TRP A 42 1.77 -0.03 14.16
C TRP A 42 1.62 1.42 14.65
N ALA A 43 0.51 1.74 15.32
CA ALA A 43 0.31 3.04 15.97
C ALA A 43 1.37 3.34 17.04
N ARG A 44 1.78 2.33 17.82
CA ARG A 44 2.86 2.49 18.82
C ARG A 44 4.22 2.71 18.17
N ILE A 45 4.52 1.98 17.08
CA ILE A 45 5.80 2.09 16.38
C ILE A 45 5.93 3.43 15.65
N THR A 46 4.85 3.86 14.99
CA THR A 46 4.86 5.06 14.12
C THR A 46 4.51 6.35 14.87
N GLY A 47 4.00 6.25 16.10
CA GLY A 47 3.49 7.38 16.87
C GLY A 47 2.20 7.99 16.32
N LEU A 48 1.56 7.34 15.35
CA LEU A 48 0.32 7.82 14.72
C LEU A 48 -0.92 7.28 15.43
N CYS A 49 -2.03 8.01 15.30
CA CYS A 49 -3.31 7.51 15.78
C CYS A 49 -3.77 6.32 14.92
N VAL A 50 -4.38 5.31 15.55
CA VAL A 50 -4.91 4.13 14.86
C VAL A 50 -5.92 4.53 13.76
N GLN A 51 -6.75 5.54 14.02
CA GLN A 51 -7.73 6.04 13.04
C GLN A 51 -7.06 6.62 11.79
N GLU A 52 -5.91 7.26 11.97
CA GLU A 52 -5.15 7.85 10.89
C GLU A 52 -4.47 6.78 10.04
N ILE A 53 -3.86 5.78 10.68
CA ILE A 53 -3.28 4.61 10.00
C ILE A 53 -4.35 3.89 9.17
N ASN A 54 -5.52 3.64 9.75
CA ASN A 54 -6.64 3.01 9.04
C ASN A 54 -7.08 3.82 7.81
N SER A 55 -7.07 5.15 7.92
CA SER A 55 -7.45 6.04 6.82
C SER A 55 -6.40 6.04 5.70
N ASN A 56 -5.12 6.15 6.06
CA ASN A 56 -4.02 6.15 5.09
C ASN A 56 -3.88 4.80 4.37
N GLU A 57 -4.07 3.68 5.09
CA GLU A 57 -4.06 2.34 4.52
C GLU A 57 -5.17 2.18 3.47
N ARG A 58 -6.38 2.65 3.77
CA ARG A 58 -7.51 2.63 2.81
C ARG A 58 -7.22 3.46 1.57
N ILE A 59 -6.76 4.70 1.75
CA ILE A 59 -6.41 5.59 0.64
C ILE A 59 -5.32 4.94 -0.23
N PHE A 60 -4.28 4.36 0.38
CA PHE A 60 -3.21 3.69 -0.36
C PHE A 60 -3.72 2.48 -1.15
N LEU A 61 -4.59 1.65 -0.57
CA LEU A 61 -5.21 0.52 -1.25
C LEU A 61 -6.14 0.95 -2.39
N GLU A 62 -6.89 2.04 -2.21
CA GLU A 62 -7.73 2.64 -3.25
C GLU A 62 -6.87 3.12 -4.43
N LEU A 63 -5.74 3.78 -4.17
CA LEU A 63 -4.79 4.21 -5.20
C LEU A 63 -4.23 3.02 -6.01
N LEU A 64 -4.02 1.87 -5.35
CA LEU A 64 -3.59 0.64 -6.01
C LEU A 64 -4.73 -0.16 -6.66
N ASN A 65 -5.98 0.29 -6.55
CA ASN A 65 -7.17 -0.51 -6.90
C ASN A 65 -7.13 -1.91 -6.29
N TYR A 66 -6.60 -2.04 -5.07
CA TYR A 66 -6.39 -3.31 -4.36
C TYR A 66 -5.53 -4.35 -5.13
N ARG A 67 -4.71 -3.90 -6.10
CA ARG A 67 -3.79 -4.76 -6.85
C ARG A 67 -2.43 -4.84 -6.17
N LEU A 68 -2.31 -5.77 -5.23
CA LEU A 68 -1.08 -5.99 -4.44
C LEU A 68 -0.19 -7.09 -5.00
N TYR A 69 -0.73 -7.91 -5.91
CA TYR A 69 0.01 -9.00 -6.51
C TYR A 69 1.11 -8.48 -7.42
N MET A 70 2.33 -8.92 -7.14
CA MET A 70 3.51 -8.65 -7.95
C MET A 70 4.05 -9.98 -8.49
N THR A 71 4.36 -10.04 -9.78
CA THR A 71 5.00 -11.22 -10.36
C THR A 71 6.47 -11.29 -9.94
N PRO A 72 7.05 -12.50 -9.85
CA PRO A 72 8.47 -12.66 -9.51
C PRO A 72 9.39 -11.86 -10.45
N SER A 73 9.09 -11.87 -11.75
CA SER A 73 9.85 -11.12 -12.77
C SER A 73 9.84 -9.60 -12.53
N LEU A 74 8.68 -9.06 -12.15
CA LEU A 74 8.55 -7.63 -11.84
C LEU A 74 9.30 -7.27 -10.55
N PHE A 75 9.21 -8.13 -9.53
CA PHE A 75 9.95 -7.94 -8.28
C PHE A 75 11.47 -7.93 -8.50
N THR A 76 12.01 -8.91 -9.25
CA THR A 76 13.43 -8.97 -9.59
C THR A 76 13.89 -7.71 -10.32
N TRP A 77 13.09 -7.22 -11.27
CA TRP A 77 13.40 -5.99 -12.01
C TRP A 77 13.49 -4.76 -11.09
N TRP A 78 12.52 -4.57 -10.18
CA TRP A 78 12.57 -3.49 -9.19
C TRP A 78 13.77 -3.61 -8.24
N MET A 79 14.11 -4.83 -7.82
CA MET A 79 15.28 -5.08 -6.98
C MET A 79 16.59 -4.73 -7.71
N MET A 80 16.72 -5.11 -8.98
CA MET A 80 17.91 -4.77 -9.78
C MET A 80 18.08 -3.26 -9.93
N LEU A 81 17.00 -2.51 -10.16
CA LEU A 81 17.04 -1.05 -10.21
C LEU A 81 17.47 -0.43 -8.87
N LEU A 82 16.92 -0.94 -7.76
CA LEU A 82 17.26 -0.45 -6.43
C LEU A 82 18.74 -0.70 -6.10
N PHE A 83 19.23 -1.93 -6.26
CA PHE A 83 20.62 -2.26 -5.96
C PHE A 83 21.59 -1.56 -6.92
N GLY A 84 21.27 -1.51 -8.21
CA GLY A 84 22.07 -0.74 -9.18
C GLY A 84 22.18 0.74 -8.83
N SER A 85 21.12 1.35 -8.28
CA SER A 85 21.20 2.74 -7.82
C SER A 85 22.07 2.94 -6.56
N ILE A 86 22.24 1.90 -5.74
CA ILE A 86 23.04 1.94 -4.51
C ILE A 86 24.53 1.77 -4.86
N ASP A 87 24.85 0.89 -5.81
CA ASP A 87 26.23 0.57 -6.19
C ASP A 87 26.88 1.66 -7.07
N GLY A 88 26.11 2.67 -7.51
CA GLY A 88 26.63 3.81 -8.30
C GLY A 88 26.97 3.47 -9.75
N ASP A 89 26.95 2.19 -10.12
CA ASP A 89 26.93 1.76 -11.51
C ASP A 89 25.58 2.19 -12.09
N THR A 90 25.62 3.24 -12.90
CA THR A 90 24.44 3.79 -13.55
C THR A 90 23.94 2.78 -14.57
N ILE A 91 23.16 1.79 -14.12
CA ILE A 91 22.67 0.76 -15.01
C ILE A 91 21.68 1.43 -15.95
N SER A 92 22.05 1.46 -17.23
CA SER A 92 21.23 1.84 -18.38
C SER A 92 20.09 0.83 -18.63
N LEU A 93 19.31 0.52 -17.59
CA LEU A 93 18.06 -0.24 -17.65
C LEU A 93 16.87 0.65 -18.09
N SER A 94 17.13 1.90 -18.47
CA SER A 94 16.12 2.91 -18.83
C SER A 94 15.24 2.55 -20.03
N ASN A 95 15.53 1.48 -20.77
CA ASN A 95 14.88 1.23 -22.06
C ASN A 95 14.01 -0.02 -22.15
N GLN A 96 13.79 -0.77 -21.06
CA GLN A 96 12.77 -1.82 -21.07
C GLN A 96 11.88 -1.72 -19.84
N GLU A 97 10.71 -1.09 -20.04
CA GLU A 97 9.51 -1.48 -19.31
C GLU A 97 9.41 -3.02 -19.36
N PRO A 98 9.17 -3.70 -18.23
CA PRO A 98 8.99 -5.14 -18.26
C PRO A 98 7.79 -5.45 -19.17
N ARG A 99 8.06 -6.04 -20.35
CA ARG A 99 7.05 -6.51 -21.33
C ARG A 99 6.03 -7.50 -20.75
N HIS A 100 6.25 -7.90 -19.50
CA HIS A 100 5.37 -8.72 -18.69
C HIS A 100 4.59 -7.88 -17.68
N VAL A 101 3.93 -6.81 -18.14
CA VAL A 101 2.63 -6.47 -17.55
C VAL A 101 1.83 -7.76 -17.68
N ALA A 102 1.78 -8.51 -16.57
CA ALA A 102 1.10 -9.78 -16.53
C ALA A 102 -0.25 -9.57 -17.18
N LYS A 103 -0.59 -10.42 -18.19
CA LYS A 103 -1.97 -10.50 -18.69
C LYS A 103 -2.83 -10.44 -17.44
N GLU A 104 -3.64 -9.38 -17.32
CA GLU A 104 -4.43 -9.17 -16.12
C GLU A 104 -5.10 -10.51 -15.82
N PRO A 105 -4.91 -11.10 -14.62
CA PRO A 105 -5.80 -12.17 -14.23
C PRO A 105 -7.18 -11.54 -14.26
N SER A 106 -7.96 -11.90 -15.27
CA SER A 106 -9.34 -11.47 -15.42
C SER A 106 -9.99 -11.65 -14.06
N ARG A 107 -10.55 -10.55 -13.51
CA ARG A 107 -11.18 -10.50 -12.19
C ARG A 107 -11.77 -11.88 -11.87
N PRO A 108 -11.27 -12.62 -10.86
CA PRO A 108 -11.99 -13.82 -10.43
C PRO A 108 -13.41 -13.36 -10.12
N LYS A 109 -14.40 -13.94 -10.82
CA LYS A 109 -15.82 -13.64 -10.63
C LYS A 109 -16.05 -13.63 -9.13
N ALA A 110 -16.50 -12.49 -8.61
CA ALA A 110 -16.53 -12.24 -7.18
C ALA A 110 -17.13 -13.45 -6.45
N HIS A 111 -16.30 -14.22 -5.74
CA HIS A 111 -16.81 -15.11 -4.72
C HIS A 111 -17.25 -14.19 -3.59
N THR A 112 -18.50 -13.75 -3.67
CA THR A 112 -19.18 -12.82 -2.77
C THR A 112 -19.36 -13.35 -1.35
N ARG A 113 -18.63 -14.41 -0.97
CA ARG A 113 -18.78 -15.07 0.33
C ARG A 113 -17.61 -14.85 1.28
N PHE A 114 -16.40 -14.59 0.75
CA PHE A 114 -15.19 -14.53 1.60
C PHE A 114 -14.20 -13.44 1.19
N SER A 115 -14.62 -12.41 0.43
CA SER A 115 -13.74 -11.27 0.22
C SER A 115 -13.82 -10.34 1.45
N PRO A 116 -12.73 -10.10 2.18
CA PRO A 116 -12.74 -9.24 3.36
C PRO A 116 -13.01 -7.76 3.05
N TYR A 117 -13.10 -7.37 1.76
CA TYR A 117 -13.31 -6.00 1.31
C TYR A 117 -14.52 -5.82 0.38
N GLN A 118 -15.57 -6.63 0.54
CA GLN A 118 -16.79 -6.52 -0.27
C GLN A 118 -17.52 -5.18 -0.17
N ASN A 119 -17.25 -4.41 0.90
CA ASN A 119 -17.95 -3.16 1.21
C ASN A 119 -17.14 -1.91 0.93
N ALA A 120 -16.04 -2.00 0.15
CA ALA A 120 -15.36 -0.83 -0.43
C ALA A 120 -16.24 -0.23 -1.55
N ARG A 121 -17.44 0.19 -1.17
CA ARG A 121 -18.42 0.85 -2.03
C ARG A 121 -17.93 2.27 -2.20
N VAL A 122 -17.34 2.57 -3.35
CA VAL A 122 -17.08 3.93 -3.81
C VAL A 122 -18.41 4.68 -3.73
N ARG A 123 -18.60 5.48 -2.68
CA ARG A 123 -19.61 6.54 -2.70
C ARG A 123 -19.04 7.60 -3.62
N THR A 124 -19.29 7.46 -4.92
CA THR A 124 -19.17 8.57 -5.85
C THR A 124 -20.19 9.60 -5.39
N VAL A 125 -19.72 10.59 -4.65
CA VAL A 125 -20.51 11.79 -4.39
C VAL A 125 -20.46 12.59 -5.68
N VAL A 126 -21.54 12.52 -6.46
CA VAL A 126 -21.93 13.58 -7.38
C VAL A 126 -23.03 14.36 -6.67
#